data_AF-A0A950VIA5-F1
#
_entry.id   AF-A0A950VIA5-F1
#
_cell.length_a   1.000
_cell.length_b   1.000
_cell.length_c   1.000
_cell.angle_alpha   90.00
_cell.angle_beta   90.00
_cell.angle_gamma   90.00
#
_symmetry.space_group_name_H-M   'P 1'
#
loop_
_entity.id
_entity.type
_entity.pdbx_description
1 polymer ?
#
loop_
_entity_poly.entity_id
_entity_poly.type
_entity_poly.pdbx_seq_one_letter_code
_entity_poly.pdbx_strand_id
1 'polypeptide(L)'
;MKPCSLLFLVLTLTAGARPVPARAAHPDRFAQEVVPFLTRHCYACHREGRDRGRLALDQYQDEDAVRKDREVWENVVRVVRMGEMPPKKQRPPSAPETEAALKALDGVLGDVACHGLPSIGRVPLHRLSRSEYQNTIRDLVGLDFQPPADFPSDAGSGKSSDLPSLPPRLQEKYRAAAETILNRAMITPASQQRILAHRAGLLPREAAREIVGRFALHAFRRPVPPEEVEHLLIPYDRAVQEGKPFEEGIRFTLGPLLAAPDFLFRIERDPAGARPGAAYRVSDYELAGRLSYFLWNSMPDDELFSLAAEGCLHQVLDLQVRRMLRDPKAAAFVEHFTQEELTLRREKSDSWSRALTEKMLAYALGRGLEPFDQCAVDGILAALKANDYPLSDLVEEAVKSEPFQMRTATGRTP
;
A
#
# COMPACT_ATOMS: atom_id res chain seq x y z
N MET A 1 -24.08 -17.87 5.53
CA MET A 1 -23.52 -16.70 4.84
C MET A 1 -24.70 -15.91 4.31
N LYS A 2 -24.98 -14.73 4.88
CA LYS A 2 -26.08 -13.89 4.40
C LYS A 2 -25.71 -13.38 3.00
N PRO A 3 -26.57 -13.48 1.98
CA PRO A 3 -26.27 -12.91 0.67
C PRO A 3 -26.19 -11.38 0.81
N CYS A 4 -25.07 -10.78 0.37
CA CYS A 4 -24.95 -9.33 0.17
C CYS A 4 -26.12 -8.91 -0.74
N SER A 5 -27.18 -8.36 -0.16
CA SER A 5 -28.44 -8.17 -0.85
C SER A 5 -28.38 -6.91 -1.71
N LEU A 6 -27.90 -7.08 -2.95
CA LEU A 6 -28.20 -6.22 -4.09
C LEU A 6 -28.42 -7.12 -5.31
N LEU A 7 -29.66 -7.14 -5.74
CA LEU A 7 -30.22 -7.97 -6.80
C LEU A 7 -29.53 -7.64 -8.15
N PHE A 8 -28.69 -8.54 -8.65
CA PHE A 8 -28.22 -8.52 -10.04
C PHE A 8 -28.59 -9.82 -10.74
N LEU A 9 -29.35 -9.68 -11.83
CA LEU A 9 -29.82 -10.74 -12.71
C LEU A 9 -28.62 -11.36 -13.46
N VAL A 10 -28.25 -12.60 -13.11
CA VAL A 10 -27.18 -13.33 -13.82
C VAL A 10 -27.78 -14.02 -15.04
N LEU A 11 -27.42 -13.54 -16.23
CA LEU A 11 -27.63 -14.26 -17.50
C LEU A 11 -26.49 -15.27 -17.65
N THR A 12 -26.79 -16.56 -17.59
CA THR A 12 -25.82 -17.64 -17.79
C THR A 12 -25.52 -17.83 -19.28
N LEU A 13 -24.40 -17.27 -19.76
CA LEU A 13 -23.77 -17.74 -21.00
C LEU A 13 -22.80 -18.88 -20.67
N THR A 14 -23.07 -20.06 -21.20
CA THR A 14 -22.15 -21.20 -21.17
C THR A 14 -20.95 -20.91 -22.09
N ALA A 15 -19.80 -20.57 -21.51
CA ALA A 15 -18.54 -20.48 -22.23
C ALA A 15 -17.99 -21.90 -22.46
N GLY A 16 -18.07 -22.39 -23.71
CA GLY A 16 -17.32 -23.56 -24.13
C GLY A 16 -15.81 -23.26 -24.08
N ALA A 17 -15.05 -24.13 -23.42
CA ALA A 17 -13.59 -24.04 -23.37
C ALA A 17 -13.01 -24.12 -24.80
N ARG A 18 -12.51 -23.00 -25.31
CA ARG A 18 -11.67 -22.99 -26.50
C ARG A 18 -10.26 -23.45 -26.11
N PRO A 19 -9.64 -24.36 -26.86
CA PRO A 19 -8.26 -24.75 -26.61
C PRO A 19 -7.34 -23.54 -26.76
N VAL A 20 -6.45 -23.35 -25.79
CA VAL A 20 -5.38 -22.35 -25.85
C VAL A 20 -4.44 -22.76 -26.99
N PRO A 21 -4.26 -21.94 -28.04
CA PRO A 21 -3.30 -22.25 -29.09
C PRO A 21 -1.89 -22.25 -28.49
N ALA A 22 -1.09 -23.26 -28.84
CA ALA A 22 0.32 -23.30 -28.49
C ALA A 22 1.02 -22.03 -28.99
N ARG A 23 1.79 -21.40 -28.10
CA ARG A 23 2.52 -20.16 -28.35
C ARG A 23 3.47 -20.37 -29.54
N ALA A 24 3.21 -19.72 -30.68
CA ALA A 24 4.14 -19.69 -31.79
C ALA A 24 5.44 -19.01 -31.33
N ALA A 25 6.59 -19.56 -31.72
CA ALA A 25 7.89 -18.97 -31.46
C ALA A 25 7.94 -17.56 -32.08
N HIS A 26 7.95 -16.53 -31.23
CA HIS A 26 8.15 -15.16 -31.68
C HIS A 26 9.61 -14.95 -32.10
N PRO A 27 9.88 -14.07 -33.08
CA PRO A 27 11.24 -13.68 -33.42
C PRO A 27 11.92 -13.03 -32.20
N ASP A 28 13.19 -13.38 -31.97
CA ASP A 28 14.02 -12.85 -30.89
C ASP A 28 14.14 -11.33 -30.99
N ARG A 29 13.37 -10.61 -30.16
CA ARG A 29 13.32 -9.15 -30.17
C ARG A 29 14.61 -8.55 -29.62
N PHE A 30 15.26 -9.25 -28.69
CA PHE A 30 16.51 -8.79 -28.10
C PHE A 30 17.60 -8.70 -29.17
N ALA A 31 17.78 -9.76 -29.96
CA ALA A 31 18.74 -9.83 -31.05
C ALA A 31 18.48 -8.77 -32.13
N GLN A 32 17.21 -8.49 -32.44
CA GLN A 32 16.83 -7.61 -33.54
C GLN A 32 16.79 -6.11 -33.16
N GLU A 33 16.31 -5.80 -31.96
CA GLU A 33 16.00 -4.41 -31.56
C GLU A 33 16.99 -3.87 -30.52
N VAL A 34 17.52 -4.73 -29.64
CA VAL A 34 18.36 -4.32 -28.51
C VAL A 34 19.85 -4.42 -28.84
N VAL A 35 20.31 -5.52 -29.45
CA VAL A 35 21.75 -5.70 -29.78
C VAL A 35 22.31 -4.58 -30.67
N PRO A 36 21.59 -4.05 -31.70
CA PRO A 36 22.09 -2.91 -32.48
C PRO A 36 22.27 -1.65 -31.63
N PHE A 37 21.37 -1.40 -30.68
CA PHE A 37 21.46 -0.26 -29.75
C PHE A 37 22.67 -0.41 -28.82
N LEU A 38 22.85 -1.60 -28.22
CA LEU A 38 24.00 -1.90 -27.36
C LEU A 38 25.32 -1.76 -28.11
N THR A 39 25.36 -2.19 -29.37
CA THR A 39 26.53 -2.06 -30.24
C THR A 39 26.93 -0.62 -30.46
N ARG A 40 25.94 0.26 -30.67
CA ARG A 40 26.18 1.68 -30.95
C ARG A 40 26.52 2.48 -29.71
N HIS A 41 25.95 2.14 -28.56
CA HIS A 41 25.97 3.03 -27.38
C HIS A 41 26.63 2.43 -26.13
N CYS A 42 26.72 1.11 -25.99
CA CYS A 42 27.11 0.44 -24.74
C CYS A 42 28.44 -0.32 -24.86
N TYR A 43 28.69 -1.01 -25.97
CA TYR A 43 29.85 -1.89 -26.14
C TYR A 43 31.21 -1.17 -26.18
N ALA A 44 31.23 0.15 -26.37
CA ALA A 44 32.44 0.93 -26.22
C ALA A 44 33.03 0.85 -24.81
N CYS A 45 32.21 0.60 -23.78
CA CYS A 45 32.64 0.47 -22.39
C CYS A 45 32.26 -0.87 -21.74
N HIS A 46 31.20 -1.54 -22.21
CA HIS A 46 30.68 -2.77 -21.59
C HIS A 46 30.96 -4.04 -22.41
N ARG A 47 31.94 -4.02 -23.32
CA ARG A 47 32.39 -5.23 -24.04
C ARG A 47 33.55 -5.90 -23.31
N GLU A 48 33.57 -7.23 -23.25
CA GLU A 48 34.65 -8.04 -22.65
C GLU A 48 34.94 -7.68 -21.18
N GLY A 49 33.97 -7.09 -20.47
CA GLY A 49 34.11 -6.67 -19.08
C GLY A 49 35.13 -5.54 -18.85
N ARG A 50 35.48 -4.74 -19.88
CA ARG A 50 36.51 -3.70 -19.79
C ARG A 50 36.15 -2.58 -18.78
N ASP A 51 36.89 -2.56 -17.65
CA ASP A 51 37.23 -1.48 -16.71
C ASP A 51 36.18 -0.49 -16.15
N ARG A 52 34.89 -0.54 -16.52
CA ARG A 52 33.86 0.28 -15.86
C ARG A 52 32.65 -0.55 -15.43
N GLY A 53 32.56 -0.80 -14.13
CA GLY A 53 31.41 -1.45 -13.48
C GLY A 53 31.42 -2.99 -13.49
N ARG A 54 32.45 -3.65 -14.04
CA ARG A 54 32.58 -5.12 -14.13
C ARG A 54 31.38 -5.82 -14.81
N LEU A 55 30.78 -5.16 -15.80
CA LEU A 55 29.60 -5.67 -16.51
C LEU A 55 29.93 -5.84 -18.00
N ALA A 56 29.84 -7.08 -18.49
CA ALA A 56 30.00 -7.45 -19.90
C ALA A 56 28.61 -7.68 -20.53
N LEU A 57 28.19 -6.79 -21.43
CA LEU A 57 26.87 -6.86 -22.09
C LEU A 57 26.92 -7.62 -23.43
N ASP A 58 28.11 -7.87 -23.95
CA ASP A 58 28.34 -8.59 -25.21
C ASP A 58 28.15 -10.11 -25.09
N GLN A 59 28.08 -10.65 -23.86
CA GLN A 59 27.77 -12.06 -23.61
C GLN A 59 26.30 -12.42 -23.85
N TYR A 60 25.42 -11.42 -23.98
CA TYR A 60 23.99 -11.63 -24.22
C TYR A 60 23.70 -11.37 -25.70
N GLN A 61 23.22 -12.39 -26.40
CA GLN A 61 22.91 -12.33 -27.84
C GLN A 61 21.45 -12.70 -28.15
N ASP A 62 20.73 -13.25 -27.18
CA ASP A 62 19.37 -13.74 -27.33
C ASP A 62 18.52 -13.48 -26.07
N GLU A 63 17.20 -13.62 -26.21
CA GLU A 63 16.25 -13.42 -25.10
C GLU A 63 16.50 -14.40 -23.94
N ASP A 64 16.93 -15.62 -24.21
CA ASP A 64 17.10 -16.67 -23.20
C ASP A 64 18.24 -16.36 -22.23
N ALA A 65 19.37 -15.85 -22.75
CA ALA A 65 20.51 -15.40 -21.96
C ALA A 65 20.13 -14.20 -21.07
N VAL A 66 19.31 -13.29 -21.60
CA VAL A 66 18.82 -12.10 -20.88
C VAL A 66 17.85 -12.49 -19.77
N ARG A 67 16.92 -13.42 -20.04
CA ARG A 67 15.97 -13.96 -19.06
C ARG A 67 16.68 -14.75 -17.95
N LYS A 68 17.76 -15.47 -18.27
CA LYS A 68 18.54 -16.24 -17.30
C LYS A 68 19.23 -15.34 -16.26
N ASP A 69 19.76 -14.21 -16.69
CA ASP A 69 20.44 -13.23 -15.82
C ASP A 69 19.59 -11.97 -15.61
N ARG A 70 18.30 -12.19 -15.30
CA ARG A 70 17.28 -11.13 -15.20
C ARG A 70 17.66 -9.99 -14.27
N GLU A 71 18.17 -10.29 -13.08
CA GLU A 71 18.53 -9.28 -12.05
C GLU A 71 19.59 -8.29 -12.57
N VAL A 72 20.54 -8.79 -13.38
CA VAL A 72 21.57 -7.94 -14.01
C VAL A 72 20.92 -6.96 -14.98
N TRP A 73 20.00 -7.44 -15.80
CA TRP A 73 19.33 -6.65 -16.81
C TRP A 73 18.27 -5.69 -16.26
N GLU A 74 17.57 -6.06 -15.19
CA GLU A 74 16.69 -5.14 -14.43
C GLU A 74 17.51 -3.96 -13.88
N ASN A 75 18.71 -4.23 -13.37
CA ASN A 75 19.61 -3.19 -12.91
C ASN A 75 20.13 -2.31 -14.07
N VAL A 76 20.42 -2.90 -15.25
CA VAL A 76 20.79 -2.15 -16.46
C VAL A 76 19.67 -1.20 -16.88
N VAL A 77 18.43 -1.70 -16.97
CA VAL A 77 17.25 -0.87 -17.29
C VAL A 77 17.09 0.27 -16.29
N ARG A 78 17.22 -0.02 -14.99
CA ARG A 78 17.12 0.98 -13.93
C ARG A 78 18.15 2.11 -14.08
N VAL A 79 19.44 1.79 -14.25
CA VAL A 79 20.49 2.82 -14.35
C VAL A 79 20.37 3.67 -15.63
N VAL A 80 19.86 3.09 -16.72
CA VAL A 80 19.57 3.83 -17.96
C VAL A 80 18.35 4.75 -17.77
N ARG A 81 17.26 4.25 -17.17
CA ARG A 81 16.06 5.07 -16.86
C ARG A 81 16.37 6.23 -15.91
N MET A 82 17.27 6.03 -14.96
CA MET A 82 17.74 7.07 -14.02
C MET A 82 18.72 8.07 -14.65
N GLY A 83 19.12 7.88 -15.92
CA GLY A 83 20.08 8.75 -16.60
C GLY A 83 21.50 8.68 -16.03
N GLU A 84 21.82 7.64 -15.24
CA GLU A 84 23.17 7.41 -14.72
C GLU A 84 24.12 6.93 -15.83
N MET A 85 23.56 6.32 -16.87
CA MET A 85 24.25 5.91 -18.09
C MET A 85 23.62 6.56 -19.34
N PRO A 86 24.44 7.02 -20.31
CA PRO A 86 25.90 6.97 -20.31
C PRO A 86 26.55 8.07 -19.43
N PRO A 87 27.82 7.92 -19.02
CA PRO A 87 28.50 8.89 -18.15
C PRO A 87 28.52 10.30 -18.76
N LYS A 88 28.55 11.34 -17.91
CA LYS A 88 28.51 12.77 -18.31
C LYS A 88 29.49 13.22 -19.42
N LYS A 89 30.56 12.44 -19.68
CA LYS A 89 31.56 12.72 -20.73
C LYS A 89 31.25 12.07 -22.08
N GLN A 90 30.18 11.28 -22.17
CA GLN A 90 29.73 10.64 -23.41
C GLN A 90 28.47 11.32 -23.93
N ARG A 91 28.31 11.32 -25.26
CA ARG A 91 27.10 11.84 -25.88
C ARG A 91 25.96 10.85 -25.61
N PRO A 92 24.84 11.27 -24.98
CA PRO A 92 23.71 10.39 -24.78
C PRO A 92 23.07 10.01 -26.12
N PRO A 93 22.46 8.81 -26.24
CA PRO A 93 21.59 8.48 -27.36
C PRO A 93 20.41 9.46 -27.43
N SER A 94 19.69 9.48 -28.55
CA SER A 94 18.47 10.28 -28.61
C SER A 94 17.39 9.69 -27.68
N ALA A 95 16.49 10.54 -27.18
CA ALA A 95 15.39 10.08 -26.33
C ALA A 95 14.51 9.00 -27.02
N PRO A 96 14.13 9.14 -28.32
CA PRO A 96 13.36 8.11 -29.01
C PRO A 96 14.11 6.78 -29.19
N GLU A 97 15.42 6.80 -29.45
CA GLU A 97 16.21 5.57 -29.57
C GLU A 97 16.34 4.86 -28.21
N THR A 98 16.51 5.62 -27.13
CA THR A 98 16.60 5.08 -25.76
C THR A 98 15.27 4.46 -25.34
N GLU A 99 14.16 5.16 -25.61
CA GLU A 99 12.81 4.67 -25.32
C GLU A 99 12.49 3.39 -26.09
N ALA A 100 12.84 3.32 -27.38
CA ALA A 100 12.64 2.12 -28.19
C ALA A 100 13.45 0.91 -27.65
N ALA A 101 14.71 1.12 -27.28
CA ALA A 101 15.55 0.07 -26.72
C ALA A 101 15.07 -0.41 -25.34
N LEU A 102 14.63 0.52 -24.48
CA LEU A 102 14.04 0.19 -23.19
C LEU A 102 12.73 -0.59 -23.36
N LYS A 103 11.86 -0.18 -24.29
CA LYS A 103 10.61 -0.89 -24.59
C LYS A 103 10.84 -2.32 -25.11
N ALA A 104 11.85 -2.50 -25.96
CA ALA A 104 12.23 -3.83 -26.43
C ALA A 104 12.80 -4.69 -25.30
N LEU A 105 13.68 -4.13 -24.46
CA LEU A 105 14.21 -4.78 -23.26
C LEU A 105 13.11 -5.16 -22.27
N ASP A 106 12.14 -4.28 -22.04
CA ASP A 106 10.98 -4.57 -21.21
C ASP A 106 10.22 -5.77 -21.77
N GLY A 107 9.96 -5.80 -23.10
CA GLY A 107 9.32 -6.95 -23.75
C GLY A 107 10.08 -8.28 -23.63
N VAL A 108 11.42 -8.24 -23.51
CA VAL A 108 12.29 -9.42 -23.37
C VAL A 108 12.40 -9.87 -21.91
N LEU A 109 12.63 -8.93 -20.99
CA LEU A 109 12.69 -9.16 -19.54
C LEU A 109 11.33 -9.53 -18.97
N GLY A 110 10.27 -9.21 -19.70
CA GLY A 110 8.97 -9.82 -19.59
C GLY A 110 7.86 -8.90 -20.12
N ASP A 111 6.84 -9.39 -20.82
CA ASP A 111 6.24 -10.71 -20.61
C ASP A 111 6.44 -11.23 -19.17
N VAL A 112 6.32 -10.33 -18.19
CA VAL A 112 5.45 -10.65 -17.08
C VAL A 112 4.15 -10.84 -17.83
N ALA A 113 3.82 -12.08 -18.20
CA ALA A 113 2.49 -12.33 -18.66
C ALA A 113 1.65 -11.70 -17.55
N CYS A 114 0.89 -10.65 -17.85
CA CYS A 114 -0.06 -10.05 -16.91
C CYS A 114 -1.03 -11.12 -16.35
N HIS A 115 -0.92 -12.35 -16.87
CA HIS A 115 -1.51 -13.59 -16.44
C HIS A 115 -0.40 -14.62 -16.15
N GLY A 116 0.00 -14.76 -14.88
CA GLY A 116 0.89 -15.84 -14.43
C GLY A 116 1.96 -15.36 -13.44
N LEU A 117 1.57 -15.29 -12.16
CA LEU A 117 2.38 -14.89 -11.01
C LEU A 117 3.83 -15.41 -11.06
N PRO A 118 4.80 -14.51 -10.81
CA PRO A 118 5.54 -14.63 -9.56
C PRO A 118 5.82 -13.27 -8.91
N SER A 119 5.45 -13.15 -7.63
CA SER A 119 5.69 -12.02 -6.72
C SER A 119 4.88 -10.74 -6.97
N ILE A 120 3.70 -10.65 -6.37
CA ILE A 120 3.17 -9.36 -5.92
C ILE A 120 4.07 -8.93 -4.75
N GLY A 121 4.76 -7.81 -4.90
CA GLY A 121 5.82 -7.34 -4.00
C GLY A 121 5.57 -7.52 -2.52
N ARG A 122 6.66 -7.71 -1.77
CA ARG A 122 6.56 -7.69 -0.30
C ARG A 122 6.21 -6.28 0.13
N VAL A 123 5.01 -6.08 0.70
CA VAL A 123 4.68 -4.82 1.35
C VAL A 123 5.45 -4.77 2.68
N PRO A 124 6.44 -3.87 2.85
CA PRO A 124 7.15 -3.74 4.11
C PRO A 124 6.18 -3.28 5.20
N LEU A 125 6.51 -3.58 6.45
CA LEU A 125 5.74 -3.08 7.58
C LEU A 125 5.82 -1.56 7.63
N HIS A 126 4.69 -0.90 7.36
CA HIS A 126 4.63 0.54 7.28
C HIS A 126 4.27 1.13 8.64
N ARG A 127 5.22 1.78 9.29
CA ARG A 127 4.93 2.62 10.46
C ARG A 127 4.13 3.83 10.00
N LEU A 128 3.08 4.19 10.74
CA LEU A 128 2.34 5.42 10.51
C LEU A 128 3.31 6.60 10.45
N SER A 129 3.22 7.36 9.35
CA SER A 129 3.88 8.64 9.20
C SER A 129 3.37 9.63 10.24
N ARG A 130 4.05 10.77 10.39
CA ARG A 130 3.60 11.84 11.30
C ARG A 130 2.18 12.31 10.97
N SER A 131 1.86 12.48 9.70
CA SER A 131 0.53 12.92 9.26
C SER A 131 -0.51 11.83 9.44
N GLU A 132 -0.18 10.57 9.11
CA GLU A 132 -1.05 9.41 9.34
C GLU A 132 -1.39 9.24 10.82
N TYR A 133 -0.40 9.34 11.71
CA TYR A 133 -0.59 9.26 13.16
C TYR A 133 -1.51 10.38 13.65
N GLN A 134 -1.25 11.62 13.26
CA GLN A 134 -2.06 12.77 13.65
C GLN A 134 -3.52 12.63 13.19
N ASN A 135 -3.75 12.29 11.92
CA ASN A 135 -5.09 12.12 11.38
C ASN A 135 -5.82 10.95 12.04
N THR A 136 -5.12 9.83 12.27
CA THR A 136 -5.68 8.67 12.97
C THR A 136 -6.10 9.03 14.39
N ILE A 137 -5.26 9.77 15.14
CA ILE A 137 -5.62 10.27 16.48
C ILE A 137 -6.83 11.21 16.42
N ARG A 138 -6.87 12.13 15.45
CA ARG A 138 -8.01 13.04 15.26
C ARG A 138 -9.30 12.28 15.05
N ASP A 139 -9.31 11.26 14.22
CA ASP A 139 -10.50 10.48 13.95
C ASP A 139 -10.88 9.58 15.14
N LEU A 140 -9.90 8.96 15.79
CA LEU A 140 -10.11 7.99 16.86
C LEU A 140 -10.58 8.64 18.17
N VAL A 141 -9.95 9.75 18.59
CA VAL A 141 -10.27 10.42 19.87
C VAL A 141 -10.88 11.81 19.71
N GLY A 142 -10.92 12.37 18.50
CA GLY A 142 -11.49 13.71 18.28
C GLY A 142 -10.63 14.86 18.76
N LEU A 143 -9.31 14.68 18.75
CA LEU A 143 -8.37 15.75 19.08
C LEU A 143 -7.40 15.95 17.93
N ASP A 144 -7.21 17.22 17.54
CA ASP A 144 -6.08 17.57 16.69
C ASP A 144 -4.80 17.63 17.55
N PHE A 145 -4.07 16.52 17.56
CA PHE A 145 -2.79 16.39 18.24
C PHE A 145 -1.67 16.80 17.28
N GLN A 146 -0.82 17.73 17.71
CA GLN A 146 0.34 18.17 16.94
C GLN A 146 1.58 17.49 17.53
N PRO A 147 2.19 16.51 16.83
CA PRO A 147 3.38 15.84 17.34
C PRO A 147 4.54 16.84 17.47
N PRO A 148 5.32 16.79 18.56
CA PRO A 148 6.42 17.73 18.78
C PRO A 148 7.50 17.64 17.68
N ALA A 149 8.37 18.65 17.59
CA ALA A 149 9.38 18.72 16.52
C ALA A 149 10.37 17.54 16.53
N ASP A 150 10.67 16.99 17.70
CA ASP A 150 11.53 15.84 17.92
C ASP A 150 10.79 14.49 17.81
N PHE A 151 9.52 14.52 17.38
CA PHE A 151 8.76 13.32 17.08
C PHE A 151 9.39 12.59 15.88
N PRO A 152 9.34 11.26 15.86
CA PRO A 152 10.08 10.44 14.90
C PRO A 152 9.82 10.85 13.45
N SER A 153 10.89 11.05 12.68
CA SER A 153 10.81 11.36 11.25
C SER A 153 10.25 10.19 10.45
N ASP A 154 9.64 10.49 9.31
CA ASP A 154 9.12 9.50 8.36
C ASP A 154 10.26 8.82 7.57
N ALA A 155 11.48 9.37 7.64
CA ALA A 155 12.71 8.81 7.07
C ALA A 155 13.13 7.54 7.86
N GLY A 156 12.53 6.40 7.52
CA GLY A 156 12.81 5.10 8.15
C GLY A 156 11.66 4.09 8.10
N SER A 157 10.56 4.39 7.41
CA SER A 157 9.42 3.49 7.20
C SER A 157 9.69 2.36 6.18
N GLY A 158 10.86 2.30 5.56
CA GLY A 158 11.19 1.30 4.55
C GLY A 158 12.58 0.70 4.77
N LYS A 159 12.65 -0.63 4.64
CA LYS A 159 13.84 -1.52 4.74
C LYS A 159 14.10 -2.20 6.09
N SER A 160 13.06 -2.65 6.78
CA SER A 160 13.22 -3.82 7.65
C SER A 160 12.33 -4.93 7.18
N SER A 161 12.95 -6.08 6.91
CA SER A 161 12.23 -7.31 6.66
C SER A 161 11.42 -7.68 7.88
N ASP A 162 11.85 -7.42 9.11
CA ASP A 162 11.19 -7.87 10.33
C ASP A 162 10.47 -6.72 11.03
N LEU A 163 9.43 -7.02 11.82
CA LEU A 163 8.79 -6.07 12.74
C LEU A 163 9.91 -5.49 13.60
N PRO A 164 10.39 -4.25 13.33
CA PRO A 164 11.48 -3.73 14.12
C PRO A 164 10.89 -3.54 15.50
N SER A 165 11.44 -4.22 16.50
CA SER A 165 11.25 -3.78 17.88
C SER A 165 11.58 -2.28 17.87
N LEU A 166 10.57 -1.45 18.13
CA LEU A 166 10.78 0.00 18.23
C LEU A 166 11.89 0.22 19.26
N PRO A 167 12.93 1.02 18.96
CA PRO A 167 13.95 1.34 19.95
C PRO A 167 13.29 1.80 21.25
N PRO A 168 13.76 1.39 22.44
CA PRO A 168 13.07 1.70 23.70
C PRO A 168 12.75 3.19 23.90
N ARG A 169 13.67 4.08 23.47
CA ARG A 169 13.45 5.54 23.48
C ARG A 169 12.28 5.98 22.60
N LEU A 170 12.12 5.34 21.46
CA LEU A 170 11.03 5.60 20.52
C LEU A 170 9.69 5.15 21.13
N GLN A 171 9.68 3.98 21.76
CA GLN A 171 8.52 3.45 22.48
C GLN A 171 8.08 4.39 23.62
N GLU A 172 9.04 4.93 24.38
CA GLU A 172 8.78 5.89 25.46
C GLU A 172 8.11 7.17 24.94
N LYS A 173 8.55 7.70 23.80
CA LYS A 173 7.90 8.87 23.16
C LYS A 173 6.45 8.60 22.79
N TYR A 174 6.16 7.44 22.19
CA TYR A 174 4.78 7.09 21.83
C TYR A 174 3.89 6.90 23.07
N ARG A 175 4.42 6.33 24.15
CA ARG A 175 3.68 6.21 25.42
C ARG A 175 3.39 7.56 26.05
N ALA A 176 4.38 8.45 26.10
CA ALA A 176 4.19 9.82 26.61
C ALA A 176 3.17 10.61 25.76
N ALA A 177 3.21 10.44 24.44
CA ALA A 177 2.21 11.03 23.54
C ALA A 177 0.81 10.47 23.81
N ALA A 178 0.66 9.15 23.92
CA ALA A 178 -0.61 8.49 24.22
C ALA A 178 -1.23 8.98 25.54
N GLU A 179 -0.42 9.10 26.60
CA GLU A 179 -0.85 9.66 27.89
C GLU A 179 -1.33 11.10 27.74
N THR A 180 -0.57 11.93 27.03
CA THR A 180 -0.92 13.34 26.78
C THR A 180 -2.25 13.46 26.02
N ILE A 181 -2.39 12.67 24.94
CA ILE A 181 -3.59 12.64 24.09
C ILE A 181 -4.81 12.27 24.91
N LEU A 182 -4.75 11.17 25.67
CA LEU A 182 -5.91 10.67 26.41
C LEU A 182 -6.24 11.53 27.63
N ASN A 183 -5.24 12.07 28.34
CA ASN A 183 -5.51 13.01 29.43
C ASN A 183 -6.28 14.24 28.93
N ARG A 184 -5.90 14.78 27.78
CA ARG A 184 -6.61 15.90 27.14
C ARG A 184 -7.98 15.47 26.62
N ALA A 185 -8.10 14.27 26.03
CA ALA A 185 -9.34 13.80 25.43
C ALA A 185 -10.42 13.58 26.50
N MET A 186 -10.04 13.05 27.66
CA MET A 186 -10.97 12.75 28.75
C MET A 186 -11.52 13.99 29.47
N ILE A 187 -10.86 15.15 29.35
CA ILE A 187 -11.38 16.43 29.87
C ILE A 187 -12.05 17.29 28.79
N THR A 188 -12.00 16.87 27.52
CA THR A 188 -12.61 17.59 26.40
C THR A 188 -13.97 16.96 26.11
N PRO A 189 -15.12 17.65 26.33
CA PRO A 189 -16.44 17.01 26.31
C PRO A 189 -16.75 16.22 25.03
N ALA A 190 -16.46 16.78 23.85
CA ALA A 190 -16.71 16.12 22.57
C ALA A 190 -15.86 14.84 22.39
N SER A 191 -14.58 14.89 22.79
CA SER A 191 -13.67 13.74 22.74
C SER A 191 -14.05 12.67 23.76
N GLN A 192 -14.37 13.08 24.98
CA GLN A 192 -14.82 12.18 26.04
C GLN A 192 -16.11 11.46 25.62
N GLN A 193 -17.10 12.17 25.09
CA GLN A 193 -18.34 11.58 24.61
C GLN A 193 -18.10 10.56 23.48
N ARG A 194 -17.18 10.86 22.54
CA ARG A 194 -16.79 9.93 21.48
C ARG A 194 -16.12 8.67 22.01
N ILE A 195 -15.16 8.83 22.92
CA ILE A 195 -14.42 7.70 23.50
C ILE A 195 -15.38 6.83 24.30
N LEU A 196 -16.16 7.42 25.20
CA LEU A 196 -17.02 6.71 26.14
C LEU A 196 -18.36 6.26 25.56
N ALA A 197 -18.64 6.49 24.27
CA ALA A 197 -19.89 6.06 23.66
C ALA A 197 -20.08 4.54 23.77
N HIS A 198 -21.21 4.12 24.33
CA HIS A 198 -21.65 2.73 24.49
C HIS A 198 -23.18 2.66 24.53
N ARG A 199 -23.75 1.47 24.35
CA ARG A 199 -25.20 1.24 24.52
C ARG A 199 -25.67 1.50 25.94
N ALA A 200 -26.84 2.13 26.07
CA ALA A 200 -27.45 2.40 27.37
C ALA A 200 -27.86 1.11 28.10
N GLY A 201 -27.80 1.14 29.44
CA GLY A 201 -28.27 0.05 30.31
C GLY A 201 -27.27 -1.08 30.56
N LEU A 202 -26.04 -0.98 30.04
CA LEU A 202 -24.96 -1.93 30.31
C LEU A 202 -24.40 -1.77 31.72
N LEU A 203 -23.94 -2.88 32.31
CA LEU A 203 -23.13 -2.80 33.52
C LEU A 203 -21.78 -2.12 33.21
N PRO A 204 -21.12 -1.45 34.18
CA PRO A 204 -19.88 -0.71 33.91
C PRO A 204 -18.82 -1.53 33.17
N ARG A 205 -18.58 -2.79 33.57
CA ARG A 205 -17.60 -3.65 32.90
C ARG A 205 -18.01 -4.03 31.47
N GLU A 206 -19.31 -4.20 31.20
CA GLU A 206 -19.82 -4.49 29.86
C GLU A 206 -19.71 -3.27 28.94
N ALA A 207 -20.00 -2.08 29.48
CA ALA A 207 -19.75 -0.81 28.79
C ALA A 207 -18.27 -0.63 28.46
N ALA A 208 -17.37 -0.94 29.41
CA ALA A 208 -15.93 -0.91 29.19
C ALA A 208 -15.51 -1.89 28.08
N ARG A 209 -16.05 -3.10 28.07
CA ARG A 209 -15.79 -4.09 27.01
C ARG A 209 -16.20 -3.57 25.63
N GLU A 210 -17.36 -2.95 25.52
CA GLU A 210 -17.84 -2.37 24.26
C GLU A 210 -16.96 -1.20 23.80
N ILE A 211 -16.60 -0.29 24.71
CA ILE A 211 -15.73 0.86 24.42
C ILE A 211 -14.35 0.38 23.96
N VAL A 212 -13.71 -0.51 24.73
CA VAL A 212 -12.36 -1.01 24.44
C VAL A 212 -12.36 -1.83 23.15
N GLY A 213 -13.37 -2.68 22.94
CA GLY A 213 -13.51 -3.45 21.70
C GLY A 213 -13.65 -2.56 20.46
N ARG A 214 -14.53 -1.56 20.51
CA ARG A 214 -14.69 -0.58 19.41
C ARG A 214 -13.42 0.23 19.19
N PHE A 215 -12.77 0.68 20.26
CA PHE A 215 -11.54 1.44 20.16
C PHE A 215 -10.41 0.61 19.56
N ALA A 216 -10.25 -0.64 20.00
CA ALA A 216 -9.22 -1.55 19.51
C ALA A 216 -9.46 -1.96 18.04
N LEU A 217 -10.71 -2.18 17.62
CA LEU A 217 -11.07 -2.42 16.22
C LEU A 217 -10.54 -1.30 15.31
N HIS A 218 -10.81 -0.05 15.69
CA HIS A 218 -10.38 1.13 14.93
C HIS A 218 -8.87 1.37 15.03
N ALA A 219 -8.31 1.25 16.23
CA ALA A 219 -6.89 1.47 16.48
C ALA A 219 -6.01 0.44 15.76
N PHE A 220 -6.39 -0.83 15.78
CA PHE A 220 -5.61 -1.93 15.18
C PHE A 220 -6.04 -2.24 13.74
N ARG A 221 -7.17 -1.67 13.29
CA ARG A 221 -7.73 -1.82 11.94
C ARG A 221 -8.00 -3.27 11.53
N ARG A 222 -8.36 -4.09 12.52
CA ARG A 222 -8.68 -5.51 12.35
C ARG A 222 -9.72 -5.96 13.37
N PRO A 223 -10.41 -7.08 13.11
CA PRO A 223 -11.17 -7.75 14.15
C PRO A 223 -10.29 -8.05 15.37
N VAL A 224 -10.83 -7.74 16.54
CA VAL A 224 -10.21 -8.04 17.83
C VAL A 224 -10.99 -9.18 18.45
N PRO A 225 -10.40 -10.39 18.58
CA PRO A 225 -11.10 -11.53 19.15
C PRO A 225 -11.59 -11.24 20.58
N PRO A 226 -12.73 -11.82 21.01
CA PRO A 226 -13.29 -11.57 22.34
C PRO A 226 -12.29 -11.81 23.48
N GLU A 227 -11.42 -12.81 23.35
CA GLU A 227 -10.35 -13.14 24.30
C GLU A 227 -9.25 -12.07 24.36
N GLU A 228 -8.94 -11.42 23.23
CA GLU A 228 -8.00 -10.31 23.19
C GLU A 228 -8.61 -9.09 23.88
N VAL A 229 -9.90 -8.81 23.66
CA VAL A 229 -10.60 -7.73 24.37
C VAL A 229 -10.58 -7.95 25.89
N GLU A 230 -10.78 -9.17 26.35
CA GLU A 230 -10.69 -9.48 27.79
C GLU A 230 -9.28 -9.26 28.36
N HIS A 231 -8.23 -9.57 27.59
CA HIS A 231 -6.85 -9.23 27.99
C HIS A 231 -6.64 -7.71 28.04
N LEU A 232 -7.18 -6.97 27.08
CA LEU A 232 -7.10 -5.51 27.07
C LEU A 232 -7.83 -4.88 28.27
N LEU A 233 -8.82 -5.55 28.87
CA LEU A 233 -9.56 -5.03 30.04
C LEU A 233 -8.84 -5.22 31.39
N ILE A 234 -7.71 -5.92 31.45
CA ILE A 234 -6.96 -6.12 32.70
C ILE A 234 -6.63 -4.80 33.43
N PRO A 235 -6.15 -3.73 32.76
CA PRO A 235 -5.92 -2.43 33.41
C PRO A 235 -7.19 -1.80 33.96
N TYR A 236 -8.34 -1.94 33.27
CA TYR A 236 -9.64 -1.47 33.74
C TYR A 236 -10.05 -2.20 35.02
N ASP A 237 -9.98 -3.53 35.03
CA ASP A 237 -10.35 -4.36 36.19
C ASP A 237 -9.50 -4.01 37.42
N ARG A 238 -8.20 -3.77 37.22
CA ARG A 238 -7.32 -3.30 38.30
C ARG A 238 -7.73 -1.91 38.81
N ALA A 239 -8.02 -0.97 37.92
CA ALA A 239 -8.45 0.37 38.31
C ALA A 239 -9.76 0.33 39.14
N VAL A 240 -10.70 -0.55 38.77
CA VAL A 240 -11.93 -0.77 39.55
C VAL A 240 -11.63 -1.33 40.94
N GLN A 241 -10.72 -2.30 41.06
CA GLN A 241 -10.29 -2.84 42.36
C GLN A 241 -9.64 -1.78 43.26
N GLU A 242 -8.95 -0.82 42.67
CA GLU A 242 -8.34 0.33 43.35
C GLU A 242 -9.34 1.46 43.65
N GLY A 243 -10.63 1.29 43.32
CA GLY A 243 -11.67 2.28 43.56
C GLY A 243 -11.61 3.50 42.63
N LYS A 244 -10.95 3.38 41.48
CA LYS A 244 -10.85 4.46 40.49
C LYS A 244 -12.19 4.71 39.80
N PRO A 245 -12.47 5.96 39.39
CA PRO A 245 -13.63 6.28 38.54
C PRO A 245 -13.60 5.50 37.21
N PHE A 246 -14.79 5.25 36.66
CA PHE A 246 -14.97 4.52 35.40
C PHE A 246 -14.12 5.10 34.26
N GLU A 247 -14.17 6.41 34.10
CA GLU A 247 -13.46 7.17 33.07
C GLU A 247 -11.94 7.03 33.20
N GLU A 248 -11.44 6.99 34.43
CA GLU A 248 -10.01 6.81 34.71
C GLU A 248 -9.57 5.38 34.36
N GLY A 249 -10.39 4.38 34.65
CA GLY A 249 -10.17 2.98 34.26
C GLY A 249 -10.12 2.80 32.73
N ILE A 250 -11.04 3.43 31.99
CA ILE A 250 -11.00 3.43 30.52
C ILE A 250 -9.74 4.12 30.01
N ARG A 251 -9.40 5.31 30.52
CA ARG A 251 -8.19 6.05 30.13
C ARG A 251 -6.91 5.22 30.30
N PHE A 252 -6.76 4.54 31.44
CA PHE A 252 -5.60 3.66 31.69
C PHE A 252 -5.55 2.46 30.74
N THR A 253 -6.71 1.99 30.30
CA THR A 253 -6.81 0.88 29.36
C THR A 253 -6.43 1.31 27.95
N LEU A 254 -6.86 2.48 27.48
CA LEU A 254 -6.63 2.92 26.10
C LEU A 254 -5.20 3.42 25.83
N GLY A 255 -4.49 3.90 26.85
CA GLY A 255 -3.12 4.44 26.71
C GLY A 255 -2.14 3.46 26.05
N PRO A 256 -2.02 2.22 26.56
CA PRO A 256 -1.19 1.20 25.93
C PRO A 256 -1.55 0.89 24.47
N LEU A 257 -2.84 0.95 24.08
CA LEU A 257 -3.26 0.67 22.71
C LEU A 257 -2.68 1.70 21.73
N LEU A 258 -2.66 2.98 22.10
CA LEU A 258 -2.11 4.07 21.26
C LEU A 258 -0.58 4.06 21.14
N ALA A 259 0.10 3.16 21.86
CA ALA A 259 1.53 2.92 21.74
C ALA A 259 1.87 1.48 21.29
N ALA A 260 0.86 0.66 21.00
CA ALA A 260 1.04 -0.72 20.60
C ALA A 260 1.55 -0.84 19.14
N PRO A 261 2.33 -1.88 18.81
CA PRO A 261 2.74 -2.13 17.42
C PRO A 261 1.56 -2.20 16.44
N ASP A 262 0.46 -2.87 16.79
CA ASP A 262 -0.75 -2.94 15.94
C ASP A 262 -1.38 -1.57 15.68
N PHE A 263 -1.16 -0.57 16.55
CA PHE A 263 -1.58 0.80 16.32
C PHE A 263 -0.55 1.61 15.51
N LEU A 264 0.73 1.45 15.81
CA LEU A 264 1.80 2.25 15.20
C LEU A 264 2.18 1.78 13.79
N PHE A 265 1.85 0.54 13.43
CA PHE A 265 2.15 -0.04 12.12
C PHE A 265 0.86 -0.49 11.43
N ARG A 266 0.85 -0.39 10.10
CA ARG A 266 -0.14 -1.04 9.24
C ARG A 266 0.31 -2.48 9.01
N ILE A 267 -0.22 -3.39 9.82
CA ILE A 267 0.14 -4.81 9.78
C ILE A 267 -0.93 -5.57 9.00
N GLU A 268 -0.53 -6.15 7.88
CA GLU A 268 -1.35 -7.07 7.08
C GLU A 268 -0.78 -8.48 7.28
N ARG A 269 -1.60 -9.42 7.76
CA ARG A 269 -1.15 -10.74 8.23
C ARG A 269 -1.42 -11.80 7.18
N ASP A 270 -0.48 -12.71 6.99
CA ASP A 270 -0.69 -13.82 6.07
C ASP A 270 -1.87 -14.70 6.53
N PRO A 271 -2.73 -15.17 5.60
CA PRO A 271 -3.80 -16.08 5.95
C PRO A 271 -3.25 -17.34 6.65
N ALA A 272 -4.01 -17.87 7.60
CA ALA A 272 -3.62 -19.08 8.32
C ALA A 272 -3.34 -20.23 7.32
N GLY A 273 -2.14 -20.79 7.38
CA GLY A 273 -1.71 -21.88 6.50
C GLY A 273 -1.30 -21.45 5.08
N ALA A 274 -1.21 -20.14 4.79
CA ALA A 274 -0.68 -19.67 3.51
C ALA A 274 0.77 -20.10 3.31
N ARG A 275 1.06 -20.71 2.15
CA ARG A 275 2.43 -21.11 1.80
C ARG A 275 3.24 -19.86 1.47
N PRO A 276 4.49 -19.72 1.94
CA PRO A 276 5.38 -18.66 1.50
C PRO A 276 5.41 -18.58 -0.04
N GLY A 277 5.27 -17.39 -0.60
CA GLY A 277 5.22 -17.17 -2.04
C GLY A 277 3.83 -17.35 -2.68
N ALA A 278 2.82 -17.84 -1.95
CA ALA A 278 1.47 -17.97 -2.49
C ALA A 278 0.79 -16.60 -2.59
N ALA A 279 0.24 -16.30 -3.77
CA ALA A 279 -0.61 -15.12 -3.92
C ALA A 279 -1.98 -15.35 -3.26
N TYR A 280 -2.49 -14.34 -2.59
CA TYR A 280 -3.84 -14.32 -2.04
C TYR A 280 -4.45 -12.94 -2.18
N ARG A 281 -5.78 -12.90 -2.24
CA ARG A 281 -6.54 -11.65 -2.20
C ARG A 281 -6.53 -11.11 -0.78
N VAL A 282 -6.29 -9.81 -0.63
CA VAL A 282 -6.40 -9.17 0.68
C VAL A 282 -7.79 -9.36 1.25
N SER A 283 -7.89 -9.49 2.57
CA SER A 283 -9.18 -9.51 3.26
C SER A 283 -9.88 -8.15 3.15
N ASP A 284 -11.19 -8.11 3.35
CA ASP A 284 -11.93 -6.85 3.32
C ASP A 284 -11.46 -5.86 4.41
N TYR A 285 -10.94 -6.36 5.54
CA TYR A 285 -10.35 -5.49 6.57
C TYR A 285 -9.03 -4.86 6.12
N GLU A 286 -8.19 -5.63 5.45
CA GLU A 286 -6.95 -5.11 4.85
C GLU A 286 -7.27 -4.13 3.72
N LEU A 287 -8.26 -4.44 2.87
CA LEU A 287 -8.73 -3.53 1.83
C LEU A 287 -9.27 -2.22 2.42
N ALA A 288 -10.07 -2.28 3.49
CA ALA A 288 -10.55 -1.10 4.20
C ALA A 288 -9.38 -0.22 4.67
N GLY A 289 -8.35 -0.83 5.26
CA GLY A 289 -7.13 -0.14 5.67
C GLY A 289 -6.38 0.50 4.50
N ARG A 290 -6.17 -0.24 3.41
CA ARG A 290 -5.51 0.29 2.21
C ARG A 290 -6.27 1.49 1.64
N LEU A 291 -7.59 1.39 1.50
CA LEU A 291 -8.45 2.48 1.03
C LEU A 291 -8.37 3.72 1.93
N SER A 292 -8.49 3.54 3.25
CA SER A 292 -8.55 4.66 4.18
C SER A 292 -7.24 5.43 4.24
N TYR A 293 -6.10 4.74 4.22
CA TYR A 293 -4.82 5.43 4.24
C TYR A 293 -4.43 6.00 2.87
N PHE A 294 -4.85 5.37 1.79
CA PHE A 294 -4.66 5.92 0.44
C PHE A 294 -5.47 7.21 0.26
N LEU A 295 -6.76 7.22 0.63
CA LEU A 295 -7.65 8.34 0.30
C LEU A 295 -7.78 9.38 1.40
N TRP A 296 -7.70 8.98 2.67
CA TRP A 296 -7.93 9.86 3.83
C TRP A 296 -6.70 10.02 4.72
N ASN A 297 -5.61 9.29 4.44
CA ASN A 297 -4.41 9.32 5.26
C ASN A 297 -4.71 9.07 6.76
N SER A 298 -5.69 8.21 7.04
CA SER A 298 -6.26 7.92 8.36
C SER A 298 -6.90 6.52 8.40
N MET A 299 -7.44 6.12 9.56
CA MET A 299 -8.10 4.84 9.77
C MET A 299 -9.44 4.71 9.00
N PRO A 300 -9.93 3.48 8.72
CA PRO A 300 -11.25 3.25 8.15
C PRO A 300 -12.35 3.74 9.09
N ASP A 301 -13.50 4.10 8.53
CA ASP A 301 -14.70 4.45 9.28
C ASP A 301 -15.59 3.22 9.54
N ASP A 302 -16.65 3.43 10.33
CA ASP A 302 -17.60 2.38 10.70
C ASP A 302 -18.27 1.73 9.47
N GLU A 303 -18.50 2.48 8.39
CA GLU A 303 -19.08 1.95 7.15
C GLU A 303 -18.14 0.94 6.47
N LEU A 304 -16.86 1.31 6.29
CA LEU A 304 -15.85 0.39 5.75
C LEU A 304 -15.68 -0.85 6.63
N PHE A 305 -15.63 -0.69 7.96
CA PHE A 305 -15.52 -1.83 8.88
C PHE A 305 -16.76 -2.72 8.87
N SER A 306 -17.96 -2.15 8.74
CA SER A 306 -19.21 -2.92 8.64
C SER A 306 -19.23 -3.74 7.34
N LEU A 307 -18.89 -3.13 6.21
CA LEU A 307 -18.78 -3.83 4.93
C LEU A 307 -17.71 -4.92 4.97
N ALA A 308 -16.59 -4.67 5.65
CA ALA A 308 -15.54 -5.64 5.82
C ALA A 308 -15.94 -6.82 6.72
N ALA A 309 -16.67 -6.55 7.80
CA ALA A 309 -17.24 -7.57 8.68
C ALA A 309 -18.23 -8.48 7.93
N GLU A 310 -18.96 -7.92 6.97
CA GLU A 310 -19.92 -8.64 6.13
C GLU A 310 -19.27 -9.37 4.94
N GLY A 311 -18.01 -9.07 4.62
CA GLY A 311 -17.32 -9.60 3.43
C GLY A 311 -17.89 -9.04 2.11
N CYS A 312 -18.48 -7.84 2.18
CA CYS A 312 -19.14 -7.17 1.06
C CYS A 312 -18.33 -5.99 0.47
N LEU A 313 -17.18 -5.62 1.05
CA LEU A 313 -16.46 -4.40 0.66
C LEU A 313 -15.91 -4.48 -0.77
N HIS A 314 -15.37 -5.63 -1.15
CA HIS A 314 -14.85 -5.84 -2.50
C HIS A 314 -15.93 -5.70 -3.60
N GLN A 315 -17.20 -6.01 -3.28
CA GLN A 315 -18.32 -5.95 -4.22
C GLN A 315 -18.85 -4.52 -4.40
N VAL A 316 -18.62 -3.63 -3.43
CA VAL A 316 -19.06 -2.23 -3.46
C VAL A 316 -17.91 -1.23 -3.55
N LEU A 317 -16.74 -1.69 -4.00
CA LEU A 317 -15.50 -0.92 -4.03
C LEU A 317 -15.64 0.43 -4.72
N ASP A 318 -16.23 0.46 -5.91
CA ASP A 318 -16.41 1.70 -6.71
C ASP A 318 -17.28 2.72 -5.99
N LEU A 319 -18.33 2.24 -5.31
CA LEU A 319 -19.22 3.10 -4.52
C LEU A 319 -18.45 3.71 -3.34
N GLN A 320 -17.64 2.91 -2.66
CA GLN A 320 -16.86 3.36 -1.51
C GLN A 320 -15.75 4.32 -1.90
N VAL A 321 -15.00 4.08 -2.99
CA VAL A 321 -14.00 5.02 -3.50
C VAL A 321 -14.63 6.38 -3.80
N ARG A 322 -15.77 6.41 -4.50
CA ARG A 322 -16.48 7.66 -4.80
C ARG A 322 -17.02 8.36 -3.56
N ARG A 323 -17.53 7.62 -2.59
CA ARG A 323 -17.97 8.15 -1.29
C ARG A 323 -16.80 8.83 -0.58
N MET A 324 -15.67 8.13 -0.50
CA MET A 324 -14.48 8.60 0.20
C MET A 324 -13.86 9.83 -0.47
N LEU A 325 -13.82 9.89 -1.81
CA LEU A 325 -13.34 11.05 -2.55
C LEU A 325 -14.19 12.32 -2.37
N ARG A 326 -15.47 12.18 -1.98
CA ARG A 326 -16.36 13.31 -1.67
C ARG A 326 -16.28 13.77 -0.22
N ASP A 327 -15.66 12.96 0.64
CA ASP A 327 -15.49 13.31 2.05
C ASP A 327 -14.42 14.39 2.21
N PRO A 328 -14.61 15.38 3.11
CA PRO A 328 -13.59 16.40 3.39
C PRO A 328 -12.20 15.84 3.75
N LYS A 329 -12.11 14.62 4.29
CA LYS A 329 -10.82 13.95 4.58
C LYS A 329 -9.99 13.70 3.32
N ALA A 330 -10.61 13.57 2.15
CA ALA A 330 -9.88 13.43 0.88
C ALA A 330 -9.07 14.68 0.51
N ALA A 331 -9.28 15.82 1.19
CA ALA A 331 -8.41 16.97 1.07
C ALA A 331 -6.94 16.63 1.41
N ALA A 332 -6.70 15.72 2.37
CA ALA A 332 -5.34 15.28 2.71
C ALA A 332 -4.64 14.58 1.53
N PHE A 333 -5.38 13.72 0.81
CA PHE A 333 -4.90 13.10 -0.44
C PHE A 333 -4.57 14.16 -1.50
N VAL A 334 -5.47 15.13 -1.68
CA VAL A 334 -5.29 16.23 -2.63
C VAL A 334 -4.08 17.07 -2.25
N GLU A 335 -3.90 17.48 -1.00
CA GLU A 335 -2.74 18.27 -0.55
C GLU A 335 -1.41 17.53 -0.77
N HIS A 336 -1.34 16.24 -0.44
CA HIS A 336 -0.12 15.44 -0.65
C HIS A 336 0.19 15.20 -2.14
N PHE A 337 -0.82 15.11 -3.00
CA PHE A 337 -0.63 14.84 -4.43
C PHE A 337 -0.54 16.12 -5.30
N THR A 338 -1.05 17.27 -4.82
CA THR A 338 -1.10 18.54 -5.58
C THR A 338 0.13 19.42 -5.48
N GLN A 339 0.98 19.28 -4.45
CA GLN A 339 2.04 20.25 -4.17
C GLN A 339 3.14 20.35 -5.25
N GLU A 340 3.33 19.35 -6.11
CA GLU A 340 4.41 19.37 -7.13
C GLU A 340 3.96 19.11 -8.59
N GLU A 341 2.87 18.37 -8.84
CA GLU A 341 2.68 17.72 -10.16
C GLU A 341 1.51 18.25 -11.00
N LEU A 342 0.47 18.82 -10.37
CA LEU A 342 -0.72 19.32 -11.10
C LEU A 342 -0.48 20.65 -11.84
N THR A 343 0.67 21.30 -11.61
CA THR A 343 1.12 22.52 -12.30
C THR A 343 1.60 22.25 -13.73
N LEU A 344 1.92 21.00 -14.10
CA LEU A 344 2.40 20.63 -15.44
C LEU A 344 1.27 20.25 -16.44
N ARG A 345 0.04 20.68 -16.16
CA ARG A 345 -1.21 20.48 -16.93
C ARG A 345 -1.19 20.84 -18.44
N ARG A 346 -0.07 21.26 -19.02
CA ARG A 346 -0.05 21.83 -20.38
C ARG A 346 0.33 20.87 -21.50
N GLU A 347 0.94 19.72 -21.21
CA GLU A 347 1.24 18.72 -22.23
C GLU A 347 0.88 17.31 -21.70
N LYS A 348 -0.30 16.80 -22.07
CA LYS A 348 -0.72 15.41 -21.79
C LYS A 348 0.12 14.44 -22.65
N SER A 349 1.43 14.36 -22.42
CA SER A 349 2.26 13.34 -23.08
C SER A 349 1.99 11.97 -22.46
N ASP A 350 2.15 10.91 -23.25
CA ASP A 350 2.07 9.53 -22.76
C ASP A 350 3.09 9.29 -21.62
N SER A 351 4.26 9.95 -21.69
CA SER A 351 5.30 9.89 -20.65
C SER A 351 4.89 10.53 -19.33
N TRP A 352 4.20 11.68 -19.35
CA TRP A 352 3.70 12.34 -18.14
C TRP A 352 2.60 11.51 -17.49
N SER A 353 1.67 10.98 -18.30
CA SER A 353 0.57 10.14 -17.80
C SER A 353 1.10 8.87 -17.10
N ARG A 354 2.15 8.26 -17.66
CA ARG A 354 2.85 7.14 -17.03
C ARG A 354 3.46 7.54 -15.70
N ALA A 355 4.25 8.62 -15.66
CA ALA A 355 4.89 9.06 -14.42
C ALA A 355 3.86 9.36 -13.31
N LEU A 356 2.73 9.98 -13.67
CA LEU A 356 1.63 10.23 -12.74
C LEU A 356 1.01 8.93 -12.22
N THR A 357 0.78 7.97 -13.10
CA THR A 357 0.23 6.66 -12.75
C THR A 357 1.17 5.89 -11.83
N GLU A 358 2.47 5.91 -12.12
CA GLU A 358 3.50 5.29 -11.28
C GLU A 358 3.53 5.92 -9.88
N LYS A 359 3.51 7.25 -9.79
CA LYS A 359 3.48 7.98 -8.52
C LYS A 359 2.20 7.69 -7.73
N MET A 360 1.04 7.65 -8.40
CA MET A 360 -0.24 7.32 -7.78
C MET A 360 -0.23 5.90 -7.21
N LEU A 361 0.19 4.93 -8.00
CA LEU A 361 0.21 3.53 -7.58
C LEU A 361 1.24 3.33 -6.45
N ALA A 362 2.42 3.95 -6.52
CA ALA A 362 3.40 3.91 -5.44
C ALA A 362 2.82 4.47 -4.13
N TYR A 363 2.11 5.59 -4.20
CA TYR A 363 1.46 6.20 -3.05
C TYR A 363 0.34 5.31 -2.49
N ALA A 364 -0.53 4.78 -3.36
CA ALA A 364 -1.61 3.86 -2.98
C ALA A 364 -1.10 2.60 -2.28
N LEU A 365 0.04 2.07 -2.74
CA LEU A 365 0.67 0.88 -2.17
C LEU A 365 1.54 1.19 -0.94
N GLY A 366 1.88 2.46 -0.68
CA GLY A 366 2.79 2.87 0.38
C GLY A 366 4.22 2.35 0.22
N ARG A 367 4.62 1.99 -1.01
CA ARG A 367 5.97 1.49 -1.35
C ARG A 367 6.39 1.94 -2.74
N GLY A 368 7.70 1.89 -3.01
CA GLY A 368 8.19 2.04 -4.37
C GLY A 368 7.65 0.93 -5.29
N LEU A 369 7.46 1.26 -6.56
CA LEU A 369 7.10 0.28 -7.56
C LEU A 369 8.29 -0.63 -7.87
N GLU A 370 8.00 -1.91 -8.02
CA GLU A 370 8.94 -2.95 -8.42
C GLU A 370 8.69 -3.32 -9.89
N PRO A 371 9.62 -4.03 -10.57
CA PRO A 371 9.50 -4.32 -11.99
C PRO A 371 8.17 -4.97 -12.41
N PHE A 372 7.59 -5.83 -11.57
CA PHE A 372 6.32 -6.50 -11.86
C PHE A 372 5.08 -5.57 -11.72
N ASP A 373 5.19 -4.41 -11.07
CA ASP A 373 4.06 -3.45 -10.97
C ASP A 373 3.80 -2.74 -12.30
N GLN A 374 4.75 -2.82 -13.26
CA GLN A 374 4.62 -2.19 -14.58
C GLN A 374 3.40 -2.70 -15.36
N CYS A 375 3.00 -3.97 -15.18
CA CYS A 375 1.76 -4.50 -15.76
C CYS A 375 0.51 -3.77 -15.26
N ALA A 376 0.47 -3.43 -13.96
CA ALA A 376 -0.63 -2.68 -13.40
C ALA A 376 -0.63 -1.24 -13.93
N VAL A 377 0.54 -0.61 -14.02
CA VAL A 377 0.70 0.73 -14.61
C VAL A 377 0.21 0.76 -16.07
N ASP A 378 0.61 -0.22 -16.88
CA ASP A 378 0.20 -0.33 -18.29
C ASP A 378 -1.31 -0.56 -18.43
N GLY A 379 -1.89 -1.42 -17.59
CA GLY A 379 -3.33 -1.67 -17.55
C GLY A 379 -4.13 -0.42 -17.18
N ILE A 380 -3.69 0.32 -16.15
CA ILE A 380 -4.30 1.58 -15.73
C ILE A 380 -4.22 2.61 -16.87
N LEU A 381 -3.05 2.80 -17.49
CA LEU A 381 -2.89 3.75 -18.61
C LEU A 381 -3.81 3.43 -19.79
N ALA A 382 -3.94 2.14 -20.13
CA ALA A 382 -4.85 1.71 -21.19
C ALA A 382 -6.31 2.02 -20.86
N ALA A 383 -6.73 1.83 -19.60
CA ALA A 383 -8.08 2.19 -19.14
C ALA A 383 -8.31 3.71 -19.17
N LEU A 384 -7.34 4.50 -18.70
CA LEU A 384 -7.45 5.97 -18.66
C LEU A 384 -7.52 6.62 -20.04
N LYS A 385 -6.81 6.05 -21.02
CA LYS A 385 -6.82 6.55 -22.40
C LYS A 385 -8.22 6.51 -23.02
N ALA A 386 -9.09 5.60 -22.57
CA ALA A 386 -10.47 5.53 -23.05
C ALA A 386 -11.33 6.74 -22.63
N ASN A 387 -10.96 7.43 -21.54
CA ASN A 387 -11.77 8.46 -20.89
C ASN A 387 -11.09 9.85 -20.78
N ASP A 388 -10.00 10.10 -21.53
CA ASP A 388 -9.22 11.35 -21.50
C ASP A 388 -8.50 11.64 -20.15
N TYR A 389 -8.12 10.57 -19.43
CA TYR A 389 -7.29 10.59 -18.22
C TYR A 389 -7.84 11.40 -17.02
N PRO A 390 -9.08 11.17 -16.58
CA PRO A 390 -9.60 11.85 -15.40
C PRO A 390 -8.94 11.29 -14.13
N LEU A 391 -8.61 12.17 -13.18
CA LEU A 391 -7.94 11.79 -11.93
C LEU A 391 -8.78 10.80 -11.09
N SER A 392 -10.12 10.90 -11.15
CA SER A 392 -11.03 9.97 -10.48
C SER A 392 -10.85 8.54 -10.99
N ASP A 393 -10.73 8.36 -12.30
CA ASP A 393 -10.56 7.03 -12.89
C ASP A 393 -9.16 6.51 -12.54
N LEU A 394 -8.13 7.37 -12.47
CA LEU A 394 -6.80 6.94 -12.03
C LEU A 394 -6.83 6.38 -10.61
N VAL A 395 -7.59 7.01 -9.71
CA VAL A 395 -7.79 6.50 -8.35
C VAL A 395 -8.58 5.19 -8.36
N GLU A 396 -9.69 5.11 -9.10
CA GLU A 396 -10.51 3.89 -9.20
C GLU A 396 -9.70 2.70 -9.77
N GLU A 397 -8.94 2.92 -10.85
CA GLU A 397 -8.12 1.90 -11.49
C GLU A 397 -6.91 1.49 -10.62
N ALA A 398 -6.31 2.42 -9.89
CA ALA A 398 -5.26 2.09 -8.91
C ALA A 398 -5.76 1.16 -7.81
N VAL A 399 -6.96 1.42 -7.28
CA VAL A 399 -7.60 0.58 -6.25
C VAL A 399 -8.01 -0.79 -6.80
N LYS A 400 -8.45 -0.83 -8.06
CA LYS A 400 -8.82 -2.09 -8.75
C LYS A 400 -7.62 -2.94 -9.14
N SER A 401 -6.43 -2.35 -9.21
CA SER A 401 -5.22 -3.03 -9.66
C SER A 401 -4.86 -4.26 -8.81
N GLU A 402 -4.20 -5.23 -9.44
CA GLU A 402 -3.73 -6.44 -8.76
C GLU A 402 -2.80 -6.14 -7.58
N PRO A 403 -1.80 -5.24 -7.67
CA PRO A 403 -0.95 -4.91 -6.53
C PRO A 403 -1.71 -4.35 -5.31
N PHE A 404 -2.85 -3.68 -5.54
CA PHE A 404 -3.66 -3.11 -4.47
C PHE A 404 -4.63 -4.13 -3.86
N GLN A 405 -5.11 -5.11 -4.63
CA GLN A 405 -6.06 -6.13 -4.14
C GLN A 405 -5.42 -7.46 -3.73
N MET A 406 -4.16 -7.67 -4.07
CA MET A 406 -3.50 -8.95 -3.85
C MET A 406 -2.21 -8.77 -3.03
N ARG A 407 -1.76 -9.86 -2.43
CA ARG A 407 -0.47 -9.98 -1.74
C ARG A 407 0.16 -11.33 -1.99
N THR A 408 1.46 -11.39 -1.80
CA THR A 408 2.19 -12.66 -1.71
C THR A 408 2.48 -12.97 -0.25
N ALA A 409 2.13 -14.18 0.18
CA ALA A 409 2.42 -14.65 1.52
C ALA A 409 3.92 -14.64 1.79
N THR A 410 4.31 -14.02 2.88
CA THR A 410 5.70 -13.96 3.34
C THR A 410 6.15 -15.28 3.95
N GLY A 411 5.19 -16.12 4.38
CA GLY A 411 5.47 -17.38 5.07
C GLY A 411 5.88 -17.18 6.52
N ARG A 412 5.63 -15.99 7.06
CA ARG A 412 5.86 -15.69 8.47
C ARG A 412 4.62 -16.04 9.25
N THR A 413 4.79 -16.81 10.32
CA THR A 413 3.74 -17.00 11.32
C THR A 413 3.34 -15.64 11.92
N PRO A 414 2.02 -15.41 12.11
CA PRO A 414 1.49 -14.17 12.66
C PRO A 414 1.98 -13.85 14.08
#